data_AF-A0A8S3TU99-F1
#
_entry.id   AF-A0A8S3TU99-F1
#
_cell.length_a   1.000
_cell.length_b   1.000
_cell.length_c   1.000
_cell.angle_alpha   90.00
_cell.angle_beta   90.00
_cell.angle_gamma   90.00
#
_symmetry.space_group_name_H-M   'P 1'
#
loop_
_entity.id
_entity.type
_entity.pdbx_description
1 polymer ?
#
loop_
_entity_poly.entity_id
_entity_poly.type
_entity_poly.pdbx_seq_one_letter_code
_entity_poly.pdbx_strand_id
1 'polypeptide(L)'
;MRWIDSQLTLSLFNTTNDKYQVDSPSCPKFNADYYEQKKWGTCWQFTLKCIACGFIGDRMKMYKEIANGKPGPNPGQPNVALASALQDCPIGNTTVQQLLAGMDTPPPCRSSMQRTSSRVAAEMVKLNKTDMAQKLELVKEVNRRRGVPENEINITVDARYNSNTIVSKKKPGQNATQVFALGIETITDRKFIVAAVVQNKMCWKGAWLRGKGFPIECPGHEECTVNLYQFRASLRAQYSPGMFHGKTKEENKQLRTGLAKT
;
A
#
# COMPACT_ATOMS: atom_id res chain seq x y z
N MET A 1 2.01 23.51 1.09
CA MET A 1 1.48 23.78 -0.27
C MET A 1 0.14 23.06 -0.46
N ARG A 2 -0.84 23.59 -1.23
CA ARG A 2 -2.12 22.90 -1.49
C ARG A 2 -2.16 22.38 -2.92
N TRP A 3 -2.46 21.11 -3.09
CA TRP A 3 -2.60 20.52 -4.42
C TRP A 3 -4.03 20.78 -4.87
N ILE A 4 -4.19 21.75 -5.77
CA ILE A 4 -5.48 22.25 -6.23
C ILE A 4 -5.46 22.23 -7.75
N ASP A 5 -6.49 21.63 -8.35
CA ASP A 5 -6.72 21.70 -9.79
C ASP A 5 -7.16 23.13 -10.16
N SER A 6 -6.43 23.77 -11.08
CA SER A 6 -6.71 25.14 -11.50
C SER A 6 -8.09 25.27 -12.15
N GLN A 7 -8.53 24.25 -12.89
CA GLN A 7 -9.85 24.25 -13.53
C GLN A 7 -10.96 24.17 -12.49
N LEU A 8 -10.80 23.32 -11.47
CA LEU A 8 -11.77 23.23 -10.37
C LEU A 8 -11.81 24.50 -9.52
N THR A 9 -10.70 25.23 -9.44
CA THR A 9 -10.66 26.55 -8.79
C THR A 9 -11.51 27.55 -9.57
N LEU A 10 -11.33 27.63 -10.89
CA LEU A 10 -12.16 28.50 -11.74
C LEU A 10 -13.64 28.12 -11.65
N SER A 11 -13.95 26.82 -11.70
CA SER A 11 -15.32 26.33 -11.52
C SER A 11 -15.90 26.70 -10.16
N LEU A 12 -15.12 26.64 -9.08
CA LEU A 12 -15.57 27.06 -7.74
C LEU A 12 -15.95 28.54 -7.72
N PHE A 13 -15.11 29.42 -8.27
CA PHE A 13 -15.41 30.86 -8.31
C PHE A 13 -16.62 31.16 -9.19
N ASN A 14 -16.68 30.59 -10.39
CA ASN A 14 -17.78 30.83 -11.33
C ASN A 14 -19.11 30.34 -10.75
N THR A 15 -19.19 29.08 -10.32
CA THR A 15 -20.43 28.51 -9.78
C THR A 15 -20.88 29.19 -8.49
N THR A 16 -19.94 29.64 -7.65
CA THR A 16 -20.30 30.41 -6.45
C THR A 16 -20.79 31.81 -6.80
N ASN A 17 -20.16 32.47 -7.77
CA ASN A 17 -20.58 33.79 -8.24
C ASN A 17 -21.97 33.73 -8.89
N ASP A 18 -22.25 32.72 -9.71
CA ASP A 18 -23.55 32.53 -10.35
C ASP A 18 -24.66 32.37 -9.30
N LYS A 19 -24.41 31.58 -8.24
CA LYS A 19 -25.34 31.44 -7.11
C LYS A 19 -25.48 32.72 -6.29
N TYR A 20 -24.37 33.40 -6.03
CA TYR A 20 -24.37 34.67 -5.33
C TYR A 20 -25.23 35.72 -6.04
N GLN A 21 -25.20 35.78 -7.37
CA GLN A 21 -26.01 36.74 -8.15
C GLN A 21 -27.52 36.49 -7.99
N VAL A 22 -27.92 35.23 -7.82
CA VAL A 22 -29.32 34.83 -7.60
C VAL A 22 -29.75 35.08 -6.15
N ASP A 23 -28.92 34.65 -5.19
CA ASP A 23 -29.30 34.60 -3.77
C ASP A 23 -28.99 35.90 -3.01
N SER A 24 -28.13 36.76 -3.54
CA SER A 24 -27.72 38.02 -2.91
C SER A 24 -27.66 39.19 -3.93
N PRO A 25 -28.77 39.49 -4.62
CA PRO A 25 -28.80 40.54 -5.65
C PRO A 25 -28.58 41.95 -5.09
N SER A 26 -28.78 42.13 -3.78
CA SER A 26 -28.58 43.40 -3.08
C SER A 26 -27.11 43.75 -2.83
N CYS A 27 -26.19 42.80 -3.00
CA CYS A 27 -24.78 43.02 -2.74
C CYS A 27 -24.06 43.41 -4.05
N PRO A 28 -23.35 44.56 -4.09
CA PRO A 28 -22.90 45.17 -5.35
C PRO A 28 -21.76 44.42 -6.04
N LYS A 29 -20.95 43.66 -5.29
CA LYS A 29 -19.83 42.88 -5.84
C LYS A 29 -19.54 41.67 -4.98
N PHE A 30 -19.34 40.53 -5.63
CA PHE A 30 -18.86 39.32 -4.96
C PHE A 30 -17.39 39.52 -4.53
N ASN A 31 -17.19 39.68 -3.22
CA ASN A 31 -15.86 39.72 -2.62
C ASN A 31 -15.61 38.37 -1.92
N ALA A 32 -14.96 37.46 -2.62
CA ALA A 32 -14.81 36.08 -2.21
C ALA A 32 -13.68 35.88 -1.20
N ASP A 33 -13.97 35.15 -0.13
CA ASP A 33 -13.00 34.62 0.82
C ASP A 33 -13.28 33.14 1.10
N TYR A 34 -12.29 32.40 1.58
CA TYR A 34 -12.48 31.00 1.97
C TYR A 34 -13.23 30.94 3.31
N TYR A 35 -14.41 30.35 3.31
CA TYR A 35 -15.17 30.08 4.54
C TYR A 35 -14.65 28.83 5.24
N GLU A 36 -14.69 27.69 4.55
CA GLU A 36 -14.28 26.41 5.11
C GLU A 36 -13.32 25.70 4.15
N GLN A 37 -12.29 25.10 4.72
CA GLN A 37 -11.30 24.32 3.99
C GLN A 37 -11.15 22.97 4.64
N LYS A 38 -11.84 21.98 4.08
CA LYS A 38 -11.84 20.63 4.62
C LYS A 38 -10.84 19.76 3.88
N LYS A 39 -9.91 19.18 4.63
CA LYS A 39 -8.88 18.29 4.09
C LYS A 39 -9.39 16.85 3.96
N TRP A 40 -9.03 16.17 2.87
CA TRP A 40 -9.37 14.79 2.57
C TRP A 40 -8.15 14.01 2.04
N GLY A 41 -7.34 13.49 2.96
CA GLY A 41 -6.07 12.86 2.62
C GLY A 41 -5.05 13.90 2.13
N THR A 42 -4.55 13.79 0.90
CA THR A 42 -3.77 14.85 0.24
C THR A 42 -4.64 15.89 -0.47
N CYS A 43 -5.95 15.64 -0.59
CA CYS A 43 -6.87 16.50 -1.31
C CYS A 43 -7.58 17.54 -0.41
N TRP A 44 -8.22 18.52 -1.03
CA TRP A 44 -8.95 19.60 -0.36
C TRP A 44 -10.37 19.77 -0.89
N GLN A 45 -11.27 20.23 -0.02
CA GLN A 45 -12.60 20.72 -0.36
C GLN A 45 -12.71 22.15 0.14
N PHE A 46 -13.22 23.04 -0.70
CA PHE A 46 -13.35 24.46 -0.37
C PHE A 46 -14.80 24.91 -0.44
N THR A 47 -15.10 25.87 0.43
CA THR A 47 -16.33 26.65 0.42
C THR A 47 -15.93 28.12 0.43
N LEU A 48 -16.53 28.91 -0.45
CA LEU A 48 -16.32 30.36 -0.50
C LEU A 48 -17.46 31.09 0.22
N LYS A 49 -17.14 32.22 0.83
CA LYS A 49 -18.11 33.20 1.34
C LYS A 49 -17.91 34.56 0.68
N CYS A 50 -18.97 35.34 0.57
CA CYS A 50 -18.86 36.77 0.32
C CYS A 50 -18.57 37.50 1.63
N ILE A 51 -17.51 38.32 1.68
CA ILE A 51 -17.19 39.14 2.85
C ILE A 51 -18.26 40.21 3.09
N ALA A 52 -18.83 40.76 2.02
CA ALA A 52 -19.73 41.92 2.11
C ALA A 52 -21.14 41.57 2.62
N CYS A 53 -21.76 40.52 2.07
CA CYS A 53 -23.12 40.10 2.47
C CYS A 53 -23.16 38.83 3.33
N GLY A 54 -22.03 38.16 3.54
CA GLY A 54 -21.99 36.91 4.30
C GLY A 54 -22.55 35.69 3.58
N PHE A 55 -22.91 35.79 2.29
CA PHE A 55 -23.35 34.64 1.48
C PHE A 55 -22.32 33.52 1.52
N ILE A 56 -22.76 32.27 1.73
CA ILE A 56 -21.90 31.08 1.75
C ILE A 56 -22.31 30.19 0.58
N GLY A 57 -21.34 29.88 -0.28
CA GLY A 57 -21.54 28.98 -1.40
C GLY A 57 -21.52 27.51 -1.02
N ASP A 58 -21.69 26.64 -2.01
CA ASP A 58 -21.61 25.21 -1.80
C ASP A 58 -20.17 24.72 -1.63
N ARG A 59 -20.02 23.60 -0.91
CA ARG A 59 -18.74 22.91 -0.78
C ARG A 59 -18.39 22.18 -2.06
N MET A 60 -17.29 22.56 -2.70
CA MET A 60 -16.78 21.90 -3.91
C MET A 60 -15.50 21.12 -3.60
N LYS A 61 -15.40 19.92 -4.19
CA LYS A 61 -14.20 19.07 -4.12
C LYS A 61 -13.16 19.58 -5.11
N MET A 62 -11.96 19.90 -4.64
CA MET A 62 -10.86 20.41 -5.49
C MET A 62 -10.01 19.29 -6.09
N TYR A 63 -10.63 18.14 -6.32
CA TYR A 63 -9.98 16.95 -6.82
C TYR A 63 -10.99 16.09 -7.58
N LYS A 64 -10.50 15.34 -8.57
CA LYS A 64 -11.28 14.33 -9.28
C LYS A 64 -11.43 13.08 -8.43
N GLU A 65 -12.58 12.44 -8.49
CA GLU A 65 -12.85 11.20 -7.79
C GLU A 65 -12.72 10.00 -8.74
N ILE A 66 -12.27 8.88 -8.20
CA ILE A 66 -12.24 7.60 -8.91
C ILE A 66 -13.44 6.79 -8.44
N ALA A 67 -14.32 6.41 -9.37
CA ALA A 67 -15.46 5.55 -9.06
C ALA A 67 -14.97 4.20 -8.52
N ASN A 68 -15.40 3.84 -7.31
CA ASN A 68 -14.96 2.62 -6.63
C ASN A 68 -16.08 1.56 -6.51
N GLY A 69 -17.34 1.91 -6.82
CA GLY A 69 -18.49 1.00 -6.82
C GLY A 69 -18.80 0.35 -5.45
N LYS A 70 -18.12 0.77 -4.38
CA LYS A 70 -18.26 0.23 -3.02
C LYS A 70 -19.02 1.23 -2.14
N PRO A 71 -19.71 0.75 -1.10
CA PRO A 71 -20.33 1.63 -0.11
C PRO A 71 -19.30 2.61 0.49
N GLY A 72 -19.66 3.88 0.52
CA GLY A 72 -18.85 4.97 1.06
C GLY A 72 -18.33 5.96 0.01
N PRO A 73 -17.61 7.01 0.45
CA PRO A 73 -17.12 8.05 -0.46
C PRO A 73 -16.11 7.52 -1.46
N ASN A 74 -16.20 7.99 -2.70
CA ASN A 74 -15.19 7.69 -3.72
C ASN A 74 -13.83 8.25 -3.31
N PRO A 75 -12.73 7.50 -3.52
CA PRO A 75 -11.40 8.00 -3.24
C PRO A 75 -11.03 9.14 -4.20
N GLY A 76 -10.37 10.17 -3.67
CA GLY A 76 -9.77 11.21 -4.51
C GLY A 76 -8.62 10.65 -5.34
N GLN A 77 -8.59 11.00 -6.63
CA GLN A 77 -7.58 10.58 -7.59
C GLN A 77 -6.14 10.84 -7.09
N PRO A 78 -5.79 12.00 -6.50
CA PRO A 78 -4.44 12.23 -5.99
C PRO A 78 -3.99 11.24 -4.91
N ASN A 79 -4.91 10.79 -4.04
CA ASN A 79 -4.57 9.82 -3.00
C ASN A 79 -4.23 8.44 -3.60
N VAL A 80 -4.97 8.01 -4.63
CA VAL A 80 -4.73 6.74 -5.33
C VAL A 80 -3.48 6.82 -6.20
N ALA A 81 -3.29 7.93 -6.90
CA ALA A 81 -2.12 8.19 -7.72
C ALA A 81 -0.83 8.18 -6.87
N LEU A 82 -0.85 8.81 -5.69
CA LEU A 82 0.27 8.74 -4.75
C LEU A 82 0.56 7.29 -4.35
N ALA A 83 -0.46 6.54 -3.94
CA ALA A 83 -0.29 5.14 -3.55
C ALA A 83 0.24 4.25 -4.69
N SER A 84 -0.10 4.56 -5.94
CA SER A 84 0.41 3.90 -7.15
C SER A 84 1.87 4.23 -7.39
N ALA A 85 2.23 5.52 -7.37
CA ALA A 85 3.62 5.96 -7.54
C ALA A 85 4.55 5.36 -6.47
N LEU A 86 4.03 5.15 -5.25
CA LEU A 86 4.78 4.51 -4.18
C LEU A 86 5.05 3.02 -4.37
N GLN A 87 4.38 2.34 -5.30
CA GLN A 87 4.71 0.93 -5.58
C GLN A 87 6.04 0.81 -6.34
N ASP A 88 6.40 1.82 -7.13
CA ASP A 88 7.64 1.86 -7.90
C ASP A 88 8.80 2.50 -7.13
N CYS A 89 8.50 3.13 -5.99
CA CYS A 89 9.50 3.81 -5.16
C CYS A 89 9.93 2.93 -3.98
N PRO A 90 11.22 2.96 -3.58
CA PRO A 90 11.68 2.29 -2.36
C PRO A 90 11.22 2.98 -1.06
N ILE A 91 10.30 3.93 -1.15
CA ILE A 91 9.88 4.81 -0.06
C ILE A 91 8.55 4.32 0.52
N GLY A 92 8.53 4.04 1.83
CA GLY A 92 7.31 3.64 2.53
C GLY A 92 6.41 4.81 2.91
N ASN A 93 5.15 4.48 3.25
CA ASN A 93 4.12 5.45 3.68
C ASN A 93 4.58 6.39 4.82
N THR A 94 5.41 5.91 5.74
CA THR A 94 5.93 6.72 6.86
C THR A 94 6.86 7.83 6.38
N THR A 95 7.79 7.53 5.47
CA THR A 95 8.71 8.52 4.92
C THR A 95 7.97 9.53 4.07
N VAL A 96 6.97 9.10 3.29
CA VAL A 96 6.10 10.02 2.53
C VAL A 96 5.34 10.96 3.45
N GLN A 97 4.91 10.48 4.61
CA GLN A 97 4.27 11.32 5.62
C GLN A 97 5.19 12.46 6.08
N GLN A 98 6.47 12.15 6.29
CA GLN A 98 7.50 13.13 6.67
C GLN A 98 7.79 14.11 5.53
N LEU A 99 7.87 13.62 4.28
CA LEU A 99 8.06 14.46 3.10
C LEU A 99 6.91 15.46 2.92
N LEU A 100 5.66 15.00 3.05
CA LEU A 100 4.49 15.87 2.99
C LEU A 100 4.52 16.92 4.10
N ALA A 101 4.86 16.52 5.33
CA ALA A 101 5.00 17.44 6.45
C ALA A 101 6.10 18.49 6.21
N GLY A 102 7.25 18.10 5.64
CA GLY A 102 8.33 19.02 5.31
C GLY A 102 8.02 20.00 4.17
N MET A 103 7.01 19.70 3.34
CA MET A 103 6.50 20.60 2.30
C MET A 103 5.31 21.46 2.76
N ASP A 104 5.13 21.61 4.09
CA ASP A 104 3.97 22.27 4.71
C ASP A 104 2.63 21.79 4.14
N THR A 105 2.56 20.48 3.87
CA THR A 105 1.37 19.82 3.36
C THR A 105 0.92 18.84 4.43
N PRO A 106 -0.18 19.13 5.14
CA PRO A 106 -0.62 18.26 6.21
C PRO A 106 -0.75 16.82 5.68
N PRO A 107 -0.10 15.82 6.29
CA PRO A 107 -0.11 14.48 5.73
C PRO A 107 -1.42 13.73 6.01
N PRO A 108 -1.81 12.75 5.18
CA PRO A 108 -2.88 11.81 5.50
C PRO A 108 -2.52 10.94 6.72
N CYS A 109 -3.54 10.29 7.30
CA CYS A 109 -3.30 9.33 8.37
C CYS A 109 -2.68 8.03 7.82
N ARG A 110 -1.71 7.49 8.56
CA ARG A 110 -0.92 6.31 8.14
C ARG A 110 -1.80 5.10 7.84
N SER A 111 -2.86 4.88 8.61
CA SER A 111 -3.79 3.76 8.41
C SER A 111 -4.57 3.86 7.10
N SER A 112 -5.00 5.07 6.72
CA SER A 112 -5.68 5.31 5.43
C SER A 112 -4.71 5.15 4.25
N MET A 113 -3.48 5.68 4.38
CA MET A 113 -2.43 5.46 3.38
C MET A 113 -2.15 3.97 3.19
N GLN A 114 -2.04 3.22 4.29
CA GLN A 114 -1.77 1.78 4.23
C GLN A 114 -2.90 1.02 3.54
N ARG A 115 -4.17 1.29 3.89
CA ARG A 115 -5.33 0.67 3.23
C ARG A 115 -5.35 0.97 1.73
N THR A 116 -5.08 2.22 1.35
CA THR A 116 -5.03 2.62 -0.05
C THR A 116 -3.89 1.92 -0.80
N SER A 117 -2.70 1.87 -0.20
CA SER A 117 -1.53 1.18 -0.74
C SER A 117 -1.79 -0.31 -0.93
N SER A 118 -2.38 -0.98 0.06
CA SER A 118 -2.75 -2.39 -0.03
C SER A 118 -3.76 -2.67 -1.15
N ARG A 119 -4.74 -1.77 -1.35
CA ARG A 119 -5.68 -1.88 -2.47
C ARG A 119 -4.97 -1.73 -3.82
N VAL A 120 -4.11 -0.72 -3.96
CA VAL A 120 -3.38 -0.48 -5.21
C VAL A 120 -2.40 -1.63 -5.49
N ALA A 121 -1.69 -2.13 -4.48
CA ALA A 121 -0.81 -3.28 -4.60
C ALA A 121 -1.56 -4.53 -5.10
N ALA A 122 -2.79 -4.77 -4.63
CA ALA A 122 -3.61 -5.89 -5.11
C ALA A 122 -3.95 -5.77 -6.61
N GLU A 123 -4.28 -4.56 -7.09
CA GLU A 123 -4.52 -4.34 -8.51
C GLU A 123 -3.22 -4.43 -9.34
N MET A 124 -2.10 -3.92 -8.83
CA MET A 124 -0.79 -4.08 -9.49
C MET A 124 -0.39 -5.54 -9.64
N VAL A 125 -0.67 -6.40 -8.65
CA VAL A 125 -0.42 -7.84 -8.77
C VAL A 125 -1.22 -8.45 -9.91
N LYS A 126 -2.48 -8.03 -10.12
CA LYS A 126 -3.29 -8.51 -11.25
C LYS A 126 -2.70 -8.05 -12.58
N LEU A 127 -2.38 -6.77 -12.71
CA LEU A 127 -1.78 -6.20 -13.91
C LEU A 127 -0.46 -6.90 -14.26
N ASN A 128 0.41 -7.11 -13.27
CA ASN A 128 1.68 -7.80 -13.46
C ASN A 128 1.50 -9.26 -13.88
N LYS A 129 0.49 -9.98 -13.34
CA LYS A 129 0.18 -11.34 -13.78
C LYS A 129 -0.28 -11.38 -15.24
N THR A 130 -1.15 -10.46 -15.64
CA THR A 130 -1.62 -10.36 -17.03
C THR A 130 -0.47 -10.00 -17.97
N ASP A 131 0.38 -9.04 -17.59
CA ASP A 131 1.55 -8.64 -18.37
C ASP A 131 2.57 -9.78 -18.53
N MET A 132 2.90 -10.51 -17.45
CA MET A 132 3.77 -11.69 -17.52
C MET A 132 3.17 -12.79 -18.41
N ALA A 133 1.85 -13.02 -18.36
CA ALA A 133 1.17 -13.99 -19.22
C ALA A 133 1.24 -13.59 -20.70
N GLN A 134 1.00 -12.31 -21.03
CA GLN A 134 1.13 -11.81 -22.40
C GLN A 134 2.56 -11.93 -22.93
N LYS A 135 3.56 -11.62 -22.09
CA LYS A 135 4.97 -11.79 -22.44
C LYS A 135 5.33 -13.25 -22.66
N LEU A 136 4.77 -14.17 -21.87
CA LEU A 136 4.96 -15.61 -22.07
C LEU A 136 4.48 -16.07 -23.45
N GLU A 137 3.30 -15.61 -23.88
CA GLU A 137 2.76 -15.93 -25.21
C GLU A 137 3.63 -15.36 -26.35
N LEU A 138 4.23 -14.18 -26.16
CA LEU A 138 5.21 -13.64 -27.13
C LEU A 138 6.46 -14.51 -27.22
N VAL A 139 6.95 -15.02 -26.08
CA VAL A 139 8.13 -15.91 -26.05
C VAL A 139 7.82 -17.23 -26.76
N LYS A 140 6.64 -17.81 -26.52
CA LYS A 140 6.14 -19.01 -27.21
C LYS A 140 6.04 -18.82 -28.72
N GLU A 141 5.53 -17.66 -29.16
CA GLU A 141 5.47 -17.30 -30.58
C GLU A 141 6.86 -17.28 -31.23
N VAL A 142 7.86 -16.72 -30.54
CA VAL A 142 9.24 -16.70 -31.01
C VAL A 142 9.79 -18.12 -31.15
N ASN A 143 9.52 -19.00 -30.17
CA ASN A 143 9.92 -20.41 -30.25
C ASN A 143 9.29 -21.14 -31.44
N ARG A 144 7.98 -20.92 -31.68
CA ARG A 144 7.27 -21.48 -32.83
C ARG A 144 7.93 -21.09 -34.15
N ARG A 145 8.30 -19.82 -34.30
CA ARG A 145 9.00 -19.32 -35.51
C ARG A 145 10.41 -19.89 -35.68
N ARG A 146 11.06 -20.28 -34.59
CA ARG A 146 12.39 -20.90 -34.60
C ARG A 146 12.35 -22.43 -34.77
N GLY A 147 11.16 -23.04 -34.79
CA GLY A 147 11.01 -24.50 -34.87
C GLY A 147 11.38 -25.24 -33.57
N VAL A 148 11.43 -24.53 -32.43
CA VAL A 148 11.73 -25.09 -31.11
C VAL A 148 10.40 -25.43 -30.39
N PRO A 149 10.35 -26.48 -29.54
CA PRO A 149 9.16 -26.77 -28.75
C PRO A 149 8.65 -25.56 -27.95
N GLU A 150 7.36 -25.28 -28.06
CA GLU A 150 6.73 -24.12 -27.42
C GLU A 150 6.85 -24.15 -25.88
N ASN A 151 6.77 -25.35 -25.30
CA ASN A 151 6.72 -25.56 -23.85
C ASN A 151 8.09 -25.48 -23.17
N GLU A 152 9.18 -25.41 -23.94
CA GLU A 152 10.54 -25.34 -23.42
C GLU A 152 11.03 -23.90 -23.42
N ILE A 153 10.87 -23.23 -22.27
CA ILE A 153 11.31 -21.86 -22.09
C ILE A 153 12.52 -21.83 -21.17
N ASN A 154 13.67 -21.49 -21.74
CA ASN A 154 14.90 -21.29 -20.98
C ASN A 154 14.80 -20.00 -20.15
N ILE A 155 14.84 -20.16 -18.83
CA ILE A 155 14.79 -19.05 -17.87
C ILE A 155 16.05 -19.00 -17.02
N THR A 156 16.51 -17.79 -16.73
CA THR A 156 17.47 -17.51 -15.66
C THR A 156 16.68 -17.02 -14.45
N VAL A 157 17.00 -17.54 -13.27
CA VAL A 157 16.33 -17.16 -12.03
C VAL A 157 17.31 -16.48 -11.09
N ASP A 158 16.97 -15.29 -10.63
CA ASP A 158 17.66 -14.62 -9.53
C ASP A 158 16.70 -14.45 -8.34
N ALA A 159 17.23 -14.60 -7.13
CA ALA A 159 16.45 -14.54 -5.91
C ALA A 159 17.14 -13.69 -4.84
N ARG A 160 16.37 -12.77 -4.24
CA ARG A 160 16.80 -11.94 -3.12
C ARG A 160 16.07 -12.31 -1.84
N TYR A 161 16.86 -12.50 -0.80
CA TYR A 161 16.38 -12.76 0.54
C TYR A 161 16.20 -11.45 1.31
N ASN A 162 15.22 -11.39 2.21
CA ASN A 162 14.99 -10.22 3.07
C ASN A 162 16.02 -10.10 4.22
N SER A 163 17.24 -10.62 4.04
CA SER A 163 18.34 -10.53 4.98
C SER A 163 19.60 -10.11 4.24
N ASN A 164 20.33 -9.15 4.80
CA ASN A 164 21.63 -8.74 4.27
C ASN A 164 22.73 -9.77 4.53
N THR A 165 22.48 -10.74 5.40
CA THR A 165 23.42 -11.81 5.76
C THR A 165 22.78 -13.17 5.58
N ILE A 166 23.49 -14.09 4.93
CA ILE A 166 23.00 -15.47 4.71
C ILE A 166 22.99 -16.24 6.03
N VAL A 167 23.99 -16.00 6.89
CA VAL A 167 24.21 -16.72 8.15
C VAL A 167 24.09 -15.77 9.35
N SER A 168 23.50 -16.27 10.44
CA SER A 168 23.47 -15.60 11.73
C SER A 168 24.12 -16.48 12.77
N LYS A 169 25.01 -15.90 13.60
CA LYS A 169 25.66 -16.61 14.72
C LYS A 169 24.63 -17.19 15.72
N LYS A 170 23.41 -16.65 15.76
CA LYS A 170 22.34 -17.02 16.70
C LYS A 170 21.32 -18.02 16.12
N LYS A 171 21.29 -18.23 14.80
CA LYS A 171 20.32 -19.10 14.14
C LYS A 171 21.02 -19.93 13.07
N PRO A 172 21.19 -21.26 13.29
CA PRO A 172 21.67 -22.16 12.25
C PRO A 172 20.73 -22.12 11.03
N GLY A 173 21.28 -21.91 9.83
CA GLY A 173 20.52 -21.89 8.58
C GLY A 173 20.26 -20.49 7.99
N GLN A 174 19.44 -20.43 6.93
CA GLN A 174 19.09 -19.16 6.27
C GLN A 174 18.31 -18.25 7.23
N ASN A 175 18.91 -17.11 7.59
CA ASN A 175 18.32 -16.11 8.48
C ASN A 175 17.13 -15.35 7.86
N ALA A 176 16.88 -15.54 6.57
CA ALA A 176 15.81 -14.88 5.84
C ALA A 176 14.46 -15.59 6.01
N THR A 177 13.44 -14.78 6.24
CA THR A 177 12.06 -15.22 6.43
C THR A 177 11.25 -15.10 5.15
N GLN A 178 11.70 -14.25 4.22
CA GLN A 178 11.06 -14.02 2.92
C GLN A 178 12.12 -14.06 1.82
N VAL A 179 11.72 -14.54 0.65
CA VAL A 179 12.51 -14.50 -0.58
C VAL A 179 11.64 -14.04 -1.73
N PHE A 180 12.22 -13.21 -2.58
CA PHE A 180 11.64 -12.78 -3.84
C PHE A 180 12.50 -13.30 -4.98
N ALA A 181 11.90 -14.04 -5.91
CA ALA A 181 12.59 -14.60 -7.07
C ALA A 181 11.93 -14.12 -8.36
N LEU A 182 12.76 -13.79 -9.35
CA LEU A 182 12.35 -13.42 -10.69
C LEU A 182 12.88 -14.45 -11.69
N GLY A 183 12.02 -14.93 -12.57
CA GLY A 183 12.38 -15.73 -13.74
C GLY A 183 12.38 -14.86 -14.98
N ILE A 184 13.55 -14.74 -15.60
CA ILE A 184 13.79 -13.93 -16.80
C ILE A 184 14.05 -14.89 -17.95
N GLU A 185 13.31 -14.74 -19.04
CA GLU A 185 13.53 -15.56 -20.24
C GLU A 185 14.85 -15.20 -20.95
N THR A 186 15.46 -16.18 -21.61
CA THR A 186 16.77 -16.05 -22.26
C THR A 186 16.71 -16.12 -23.78
N ILE A 187 15.52 -16.24 -24.35
CA ILE A 187 15.23 -16.57 -25.76
C ILE A 187 15.19 -15.31 -26.63
N THR A 188 14.57 -14.24 -26.14
CA THR A 188 14.46 -12.96 -26.83
C THR A 188 15.54 -11.99 -26.37
N ASP A 189 15.82 -10.97 -27.18
CA ASP A 189 16.79 -9.92 -26.82
C ASP A 189 16.26 -8.99 -25.72
N ARG A 190 14.94 -8.95 -25.54
CA ARG A 190 14.28 -8.08 -24.55
C ARG A 190 14.32 -8.63 -23.13
N LYS A 191 14.64 -9.92 -22.94
CA LYS A 191 14.79 -10.57 -21.63
C LYS A 191 13.59 -10.28 -20.72
N PHE A 192 12.41 -10.72 -21.15
CA PHE A 192 11.18 -10.49 -20.41
C PHE A 192 11.16 -11.20 -19.05
N ILE A 193 10.58 -10.53 -18.05
CA ILE A 193 10.20 -11.19 -16.80
C ILE A 193 8.94 -12.01 -17.08
N VAL A 194 9.06 -13.33 -16.95
CA VAL A 194 7.97 -14.29 -17.22
C VAL A 194 7.41 -14.94 -15.96
N ALA A 195 8.16 -14.87 -14.86
CA ALA A 195 7.73 -15.37 -13.56
C ALA A 195 8.24 -14.48 -12.43
N ALA A 196 7.41 -14.29 -11.42
CA ALA A 196 7.78 -13.63 -10.17
C ALA A 196 7.15 -14.38 -9.00
N VAL A 197 7.95 -14.72 -8.00
CA VAL A 197 7.51 -15.51 -6.84
C VAL A 197 7.99 -14.84 -5.56
N VAL A 198 7.05 -14.60 -4.65
CA VAL A 198 7.34 -14.22 -3.25
C VAL A 198 7.07 -15.44 -2.40
N GLN A 199 8.06 -15.91 -1.64
CA GLN A 199 7.89 -16.97 -0.64
C GLN A 199 8.12 -16.41 0.76
N ASN A 200 7.30 -16.81 1.72
CA ASN A 200 7.29 -16.30 3.08
C ASN A 200 7.05 -17.44 4.09
N LYS A 201 7.90 -17.48 5.12
CA LYS A 201 7.87 -18.46 6.22
C LYS A 201 7.09 -17.99 7.44
N MET A 202 6.70 -16.71 7.51
CA MET A 202 6.05 -16.13 8.69
C MET A 202 4.64 -15.64 8.41
N CYS A 203 3.73 -15.89 9.35
CA CYS A 203 2.43 -15.23 9.42
C CYS A 203 2.20 -14.65 10.80
N TRP A 204 2.02 -13.33 10.86
CA TRP A 204 1.72 -12.60 12.09
C TRP A 204 0.35 -12.96 12.66
N LYS A 205 -0.69 -13.02 11.81
CA LYS A 205 -2.04 -13.45 12.21
C LYS A 205 -2.01 -14.87 12.78
N GLY A 206 -1.22 -15.74 12.15
CA GLY A 206 -0.97 -17.09 12.62
C GLY A 206 -0.31 -17.13 14.01
N ALA A 207 0.76 -16.35 14.20
CA ALA A 207 1.41 -16.24 15.51
C ALA A 207 0.46 -15.70 16.60
N TRP A 208 -0.35 -14.70 16.25
CA TRP A 208 -1.31 -14.08 17.17
C TRP A 208 -2.45 -15.02 17.57
N LEU A 209 -3.04 -15.76 16.62
CA LEU A 209 -4.09 -16.74 16.91
C LEU A 209 -3.57 -17.90 17.76
N ARG A 210 -2.34 -18.40 17.49
CA ARG A 210 -1.69 -19.39 18.37
C ARG A 210 -1.44 -18.85 19.77
N GLY A 211 -1.01 -17.58 19.89
CA GLY A 211 -0.84 -16.91 21.18
C GLY A 211 -2.15 -16.76 21.97
N LYS A 212 -3.30 -16.83 21.30
CA LYS A 212 -4.63 -16.87 21.93
C LYS A 212 -5.13 -18.29 22.23
N GLY A 213 -4.36 -19.33 21.91
CA GLY A 213 -4.73 -20.73 22.13
C GLY A 213 -5.53 -21.38 20.99
N PHE A 214 -5.70 -20.71 19.84
CA PHE A 214 -6.36 -21.33 18.69
C PHE A 214 -5.42 -22.33 17.99
N PRO A 215 -5.88 -23.58 17.72
CA PRO A 215 -5.08 -24.62 17.08
C PRO A 215 -5.03 -24.41 15.56
N ILE A 216 -4.27 -23.41 15.12
CA ILE A 216 -4.16 -23.04 13.70
C ILE A 216 -2.77 -23.37 13.13
N GLU A 217 -2.78 -24.08 12.00
CA GLU A 217 -1.59 -24.41 11.23
C GLU A 217 -1.39 -23.46 10.05
N CYS A 218 -0.13 -23.22 9.69
CA CYS A 218 0.26 -22.43 8.53
C CYS A 218 1.09 -23.32 7.59
N PRO A 219 0.91 -23.24 6.25
CA PRO A 219 -0.05 -22.41 5.52
C PRO A 219 -1.50 -22.97 5.57
N GLY A 220 -2.52 -22.14 5.30
CA GLY A 220 -3.89 -22.63 5.08
C GLY A 220 -5.05 -21.90 5.77
N HIS A 221 -4.80 -21.00 6.72
CA HIS A 221 -5.87 -20.22 7.36
C HIS A 221 -6.18 -18.90 6.61
N GLU A 222 -7.32 -18.29 6.90
CA GLU A 222 -7.73 -17.02 6.29
C GLU A 222 -6.71 -15.89 6.56
N GLU A 223 -6.32 -15.16 5.52
CA GLU A 223 -5.25 -14.14 5.52
C GLU A 223 -3.89 -14.68 6.00
N CYS A 224 -3.62 -15.98 5.79
CA CYS A 224 -2.30 -16.53 6.04
C CYS A 224 -1.29 -15.96 5.04
N THR A 225 -0.21 -15.39 5.58
CA THR A 225 0.89 -14.85 4.79
C THR A 225 2.05 -15.83 4.64
N VAL A 226 2.00 -16.99 5.30
CA VAL A 226 2.90 -18.11 5.01
C VAL A 226 2.39 -18.81 3.76
N ASN A 227 3.27 -19.01 2.79
CA ASN A 227 2.99 -19.79 1.58
C ASN A 227 4.03 -20.89 1.33
N LEU A 228 5.06 -20.99 2.17
CA LEU A 228 5.93 -22.14 2.24
C LEU A 228 5.34 -23.16 3.21
N TYR A 229 5.09 -24.38 2.73
CA TYR A 229 5.01 -25.51 3.64
C TYR A 229 6.37 -25.63 4.33
N GLN A 230 6.39 -25.60 5.67
CA GLN A 230 7.58 -26.02 6.38
C GLN A 230 7.87 -27.44 5.91
N PHE A 231 9.00 -27.66 5.24
CA PHE A 231 9.50 -29.01 5.02
C PHE A 231 9.48 -29.70 6.38
N ARG A 232 8.66 -30.76 6.52
CA ARG A 232 8.60 -31.62 7.71
C ARG A 232 9.95 -32.30 8.03
N ALA A 233 11.02 -32.00 7.29
CA ALA A 233 12.37 -32.46 7.54
C ALA A 233 13.06 -31.81 8.77
N SER A 234 12.48 -30.79 9.40
CA SER A 234 12.98 -30.27 10.69
C SER A 234 12.25 -30.85 11.91
N LEU A 235 11.73 -32.08 11.82
CA LEU A 235 11.25 -32.87 12.97
C LEU A 235 12.35 -33.22 14.02
N ARG A 236 13.51 -32.56 13.98
CA ARG A 236 14.57 -32.68 15.00
C ARG A 236 15.26 -31.36 15.38
N ALA A 237 14.61 -30.22 15.21
CA ALA A 237 14.93 -29.11 16.12
C ALA A 237 14.04 -29.27 17.36
N GLN A 238 14.49 -30.08 18.33
CA GLN A 238 13.94 -30.02 19.68
C GLN A 238 14.25 -28.62 20.22
N TYR A 239 13.31 -27.69 20.05
CA TYR A 239 13.39 -26.41 20.72
C TYR A 239 13.12 -26.67 22.21
N SER A 240 14.07 -26.31 23.07
CA SER A 240 13.88 -26.38 24.52
C SER A 240 12.64 -25.57 24.91
N PRO A 241 11.76 -26.09 25.79
CA PRO A 241 10.61 -25.34 26.30
C PRO A 241 11.13 -24.07 27.01
N GLY A 242 11.03 -22.92 26.34
CA GLY A 242 11.57 -21.66 26.84
C GLY A 242 12.14 -20.72 25.77
N MET A 243 12.41 -21.22 24.55
CA MET A 243 13.06 -20.41 23.52
C MET A 243 12.17 -19.29 22.92
N PHE A 244 10.84 -19.41 23.07
CA PHE A 244 9.86 -18.41 22.63
C PHE A 244 8.77 -18.18 23.69
N HIS A 245 9.16 -17.82 24.92
CA HIS A 245 8.20 -17.21 25.85
C HIS A 245 8.12 -15.70 25.56
N GLY A 246 7.03 -15.26 24.93
CA GLY A 246 6.59 -13.88 25.10
C GLY A 246 6.08 -13.75 26.53
N LYS A 247 6.63 -12.80 27.30
CA LYS A 247 6.22 -12.59 28.69
C LYS A 247 4.71 -12.42 28.77
N THR A 248 4.05 -13.19 29.63
CA THR A 248 2.62 -13.07 29.89
C THR A 248 2.29 -11.67 30.44
N LYS A 249 1.01 -11.29 30.39
CA LYS A 249 0.57 -9.99 30.93
C LYS A 249 0.91 -9.83 32.42
N GLU A 250 0.96 -10.92 33.17
CA GLU A 250 1.30 -10.93 34.60
C GLU A 250 2.79 -10.74 34.85
N GLU A 251 3.66 -11.39 34.05
CA GLU A 251 5.12 -11.19 34.11
C GLU A 251 5.52 -9.75 33.77
N ASN A 252 4.84 -9.11 32.81
CA ASN A 252 5.05 -7.69 32.51
C ASN A 252 4.50 -6.75 33.59
N LYS A 253 3.47 -7.17 34.34
CA LYS A 253 2.93 -6.40 35.48
C LYS A 253 3.90 -6.43 36.65
N GLN A 254 4.53 -7.58 36.93
CA GLN A 254 5.54 -7.75 37.98
C GLN A 254 6.82 -6.94 37.71
N LEU A 255 7.29 -6.89 36.46
CA LEU A 255 8.43 -6.07 36.06
C LEU A 255 8.18 -4.56 36.24
N ARG A 256 6.95 -4.11 36.01
CA ARG A 256 6.57 -2.71 36.24
C ARG A 256 6.46 -2.35 37.72
N THR A 257 6.04 -3.29 38.57
CA THR A 257 5.99 -3.07 40.02
C THR A 257 7.37 -3.16 40.70
N GLY A 258 8.32 -3.91 40.12
CA GLY A 258 9.69 -4.01 40.63
C GLY A 258 10.55 -2.76 40.38
N LEU A 259 10.23 -1.95 39.37
CA LEU A 259 10.92 -0.69 39.07
C LEU A 259 10.45 0.51 39.92
N ALA A 260 9.45 0.31 40.78
CA ALA A 260 8.92 1.35 41.69
C ALA A 260 9.51 1.28 43.11
N LYS A 261 10.52 0.43 43.34
CA LYS A 261 11.28 0.35 44.60
C LYS A 261 12.79 0.42 44.33
N THR A 262 13.23 1.59 43.92
CA THR A 262 14.58 2.15 44.15
C THR A 262 14.45 3.65 44.06
#